data_AF-A0A0J9W115-F1
#
_entry.id   AF-A0A0J9W115-F1
#
_cell.length_a   1.000
_cell.length_b   1.000
_cell.length_c   1.000
_cell.angle_alpha   90.00
_cell.angle_beta   90.00
_cell.angle_gamma   90.00
#
_symmetry.space_group_name_H-M   'P 1'
#
loop_
_entity.id
_entity.type
_entity.pdbx_description
1 polymer ?
#
loop_
_entity_poly.entity_id
_entity_poly.type
_entity_poly.pdbx_seq_one_letter_code
_entity_poly.pdbx_strand_id
1 'polypeptide(L)'
;MLPHSAYEQREAINSQFHDNTDIHQGNVQGNVYYSLPHPPAPAEVGRVIPYPRNEDLVHRPGLIDRLDELLPQSVGSRSAALWGLGGSGKTQIALDYAYRRCDTDDKCCVFWVHADNEATFTSDYKTIGKKLGVDERLDGSDLLDAVCSAIEARSKWVMVVDNADDLRLFGVGQQANDEEMNDTLYKYVPHGSQGTVLWTSRDAHIVGTLVGSPRGIAVRSMTMDEAATLLARRRGDSSTVEREAGVDALLEELHCLPLAISQAGAYMRRMSMTAEQYLGFLRQGKTRWDMLKASDADRHRRPEVSNSMLETSRISTKRIRTESEMSYRMLHVVAYVDSQDIPYELIAAVADRCDNDKEDSVKQATEIEVLEAITRLKEFSFLSLRQTEQGERRYEMHKLVQEALRYGLRVRGTIEKILGETLSTENESENSEAYYAGTTLQIVDGLFPPSEPSSWARCEQYMKHAIRVGEWAEVSRMEVKAATLLQRVSYFLYDRGRWREREPVDSRAWVLRRKVLGEKHPDTIRSMAELATTYHAQGRYDEALQLHQTALGLRRHVLVENHPDTMQSVAYLASIREALQQLPSLV
;
A
#
# COMPACT_ATOMS: atom_id res chain seq x y z
N MET A 1 -49.70 -25.62 -65.69
CA MET A 1 -50.91 -25.03 -65.08
C MET A 1 -50.52 -23.69 -64.46
N LEU A 2 -51.38 -22.68 -64.57
CA LEU A 2 -51.39 -21.43 -63.75
C LEU A 2 -52.07 -21.73 -62.39
N PRO A 3 -52.02 -20.88 -61.32
CA PRO A 3 -52.10 -19.38 -61.23
C PRO A 3 -50.79 -18.69 -60.73
N HIS A 4 -50.47 -17.41 -61.04
CA HIS A 4 -51.00 -16.09 -60.55
C HIS A 4 -50.72 -15.79 -59.04
N SER A 5 -50.42 -14.56 -58.56
CA SER A 5 -50.05 -13.22 -59.10
C SER A 5 -49.64 -12.31 -57.90
N ALA A 6 -49.05 -11.10 -57.93
CA ALA A 6 -48.70 -10.05 -58.92
C ALA A 6 -47.26 -9.50 -58.57
N TYR A 7 -46.62 -8.40 -59.05
CA TYR A 7 -46.94 -7.13 -59.75
C TYR A 7 -47.65 -6.05 -58.87
N GLU A 8 -47.37 -4.72 -58.94
CA GLU A 8 -46.59 -3.90 -59.90
C GLU A 8 -46.02 -2.58 -59.28
N GLN A 9 -45.01 -1.95 -59.90
CA GLN A 9 -44.55 -0.57 -59.61
C GLN A 9 -45.35 0.48 -60.42
N ARG A 10 -45.38 1.75 -59.99
CA ARG A 10 -45.66 2.89 -60.90
C ARG A 10 -44.85 4.14 -60.56
N GLU A 11 -44.13 4.64 -61.56
CA GLU A 11 -43.74 6.05 -61.67
C GLU A 11 -44.89 6.87 -62.30
N ALA A 12 -44.85 8.20 -62.16
CA ALA A 12 -45.66 9.13 -62.93
C ALA A 12 -44.89 10.43 -63.19
N ILE A 13 -44.94 10.94 -64.42
CA ILE A 13 -44.21 12.13 -64.89
C ILE A 13 -45.18 13.10 -65.58
N ASN A 14 -44.89 14.41 -65.52
CA ASN A 14 -45.50 15.55 -66.22
C ASN A 14 -46.94 15.99 -65.86
N SER A 15 -47.08 17.27 -65.49
CA SER A 15 -47.73 18.36 -66.27
C SER A 15 -47.71 19.67 -65.43
N GLN A 16 -46.89 20.68 -65.75
CA GLN A 16 -47.12 21.79 -66.70
C GLN A 16 -48.31 22.72 -66.39
N PHE A 17 -48.02 23.93 -65.88
CA PHE A 17 -48.68 25.25 -66.07
C PHE A 17 -47.84 26.28 -65.25
N HIS A 18 -47.60 27.55 -65.62
CA HIS A 18 -47.44 28.22 -66.93
C HIS A 18 -46.83 29.62 -66.69
N ASP A 19 -46.18 30.24 -67.68
CA ASP A 19 -45.60 31.59 -67.53
C ASP A 19 -46.65 32.73 -67.44
N ASN A 20 -46.55 33.59 -66.41
CA ASN A 20 -46.76 35.06 -66.42
C ASN A 20 -47.09 35.63 -65.02
N THR A 21 -46.11 36.15 -64.29
CA THR A 21 -46.33 37.21 -63.27
C THR A 21 -45.08 38.07 -63.13
N ASP A 22 -45.24 39.38 -63.03
CA ASP A 22 -44.14 40.34 -63.10
C ASP A 22 -43.44 40.65 -61.77
N ILE A 23 -42.24 41.21 -61.93
CA ILE A 23 -41.21 41.53 -60.94
C ILE A 23 -41.73 42.38 -59.75
N HIS A 24 -41.26 42.07 -58.54
CA HIS A 24 -40.85 43.12 -57.58
C HIS A 24 -39.56 42.74 -56.85
N GLN A 25 -38.51 43.55 -57.01
CA GLN A 25 -37.23 43.37 -56.30
C GLN A 25 -37.33 43.85 -54.85
N GLY A 26 -36.96 42.99 -53.90
CA GLY A 26 -36.76 43.33 -52.49
C GLY A 26 -35.39 42.87 -52.01
N ASN A 27 -34.44 43.80 -51.89
CA ASN A 27 -33.11 43.50 -51.35
C ASN A 27 -33.19 43.24 -49.84
N VAL A 28 -32.84 42.03 -49.41
CA VAL A 28 -32.38 41.75 -48.04
C VAL A 28 -31.10 40.91 -48.12
N GLN A 29 -30.06 41.35 -47.41
CA GLN A 29 -28.73 40.73 -47.48
C GLN A 29 -28.70 39.43 -46.68
N GLY A 30 -28.46 38.31 -47.36
CA GLY A 30 -28.22 37.00 -46.75
C GLY A 30 -26.98 36.35 -47.35
N ASN A 31 -25.80 36.54 -46.72
CA ASN A 31 -24.59 35.81 -47.10
C ASN A 31 -24.71 34.34 -46.63
N VAL A 32 -25.29 33.50 -47.49
CA VAL A 32 -25.29 32.04 -47.32
C VAL A 32 -23.86 31.54 -47.53
N TYR A 33 -23.12 31.36 -46.43
CA TYR A 33 -21.83 30.71 -46.46
C TYR A 33 -22.02 29.21 -46.74
N TYR A 34 -21.73 28.80 -47.98
CA TYR A 34 -21.62 27.39 -48.33
C TYR A 34 -20.37 26.81 -47.65
N SER A 35 -20.57 26.08 -46.55
CA SER A 35 -19.53 25.27 -45.93
C SER A 35 -19.15 24.11 -46.86
N LEU A 36 -18.17 24.36 -47.74
CA LEU A 36 -17.51 23.31 -48.52
C LEU A 36 -16.93 22.27 -47.55
N PRO A 37 -17.18 20.96 -47.76
CA PRO A 37 -16.56 19.93 -46.96
C PRO A 37 -15.05 20.04 -47.11
N HIS A 38 -14.35 20.23 -45.98
CA HIS A 38 -12.89 20.19 -45.99
C HIS A 38 -12.43 18.81 -46.51
N PRO A 39 -11.40 18.74 -47.37
CA PRO A 39 -10.71 17.48 -47.61
C PRO A 39 -10.20 16.98 -46.26
N PRO A 40 -10.39 15.69 -45.90
CA PRO A 40 -9.77 15.16 -44.70
C PRO A 40 -8.26 15.26 -44.87
N ALA A 41 -7.63 16.14 -44.08
CA ALA A 41 -6.18 16.17 -43.95
C ALA A 41 -5.70 14.76 -43.55
N PRO A 42 -4.57 14.28 -44.10
CA PRO A 42 -4.08 12.94 -43.76
C PRO A 42 -3.92 12.86 -42.24
N ALA A 43 -4.69 11.98 -41.61
CA ALA A 43 -4.92 12.00 -40.17
C ALA A 43 -3.58 11.80 -39.42
N GLU A 44 -3.02 12.90 -38.94
CA GLU A 44 -1.69 12.91 -38.31
C GLU A 44 -1.70 11.96 -37.11
N VAL A 45 -0.63 11.18 -36.95
CA VAL A 45 -0.56 10.15 -35.91
C VAL A 45 -0.38 10.82 -34.56
N GLY A 46 -1.48 10.95 -33.81
CA GLY A 46 -1.50 11.55 -32.49
C GLY A 46 -0.76 10.66 -31.49
N ARG A 47 0.43 11.07 -31.07
CA ARG A 47 1.19 10.44 -29.98
C ARG A 47 1.44 11.49 -28.89
N VAL A 48 0.79 11.30 -27.73
CA VAL A 48 0.90 12.13 -26.53
C VAL A 48 1.24 11.19 -25.37
N ILE A 49 2.54 11.04 -25.12
CA ILE A 49 3.09 10.21 -24.04
C ILE A 49 3.95 11.15 -23.17
N PRO A 50 3.70 11.25 -21.86
CA PRO A 50 4.33 12.24 -20.97
C PRO A 50 5.74 11.87 -20.52
N TYR A 51 6.16 10.61 -20.72
CA TYR A 51 7.40 10.04 -20.21
C TYR A 51 8.26 9.47 -21.34
N PRO A 52 9.60 9.65 -21.33
CA PRO A 52 10.48 8.93 -22.22
C PRO A 52 10.52 7.43 -21.85
N ARG A 53 10.71 6.58 -22.87
CA ARG A 53 10.80 5.11 -22.72
C ARG A 53 11.79 4.71 -21.63
N ASN A 54 11.38 3.80 -20.73
CA ASN A 54 12.25 3.30 -19.67
C ASN A 54 13.17 2.17 -20.18
N GLU A 55 14.39 2.55 -20.54
CA GLU A 55 15.46 1.65 -20.98
C GLU A 55 15.93 0.68 -19.87
N ASP A 56 15.75 1.07 -18.60
CA ASP A 56 16.15 0.28 -17.44
C ASP A 56 15.13 -0.81 -17.05
N LEU A 57 13.93 -0.82 -17.67
CA LEU A 57 12.82 -1.69 -17.30
C LEU A 57 13.21 -3.18 -17.37
N VAL A 58 13.11 -3.86 -16.23
CA VAL A 58 13.27 -5.32 -16.16
C VAL A 58 12.03 -5.98 -16.76
N HIS A 59 12.23 -6.82 -17.78
CA HIS A 59 11.17 -7.51 -18.48
C HIS A 59 10.50 -8.55 -17.57
N ARG A 60 9.19 -8.45 -17.37
CA ARG A 60 8.39 -9.33 -16.51
C ARG A 60 7.46 -10.18 -17.39
N PRO A 61 7.92 -11.31 -17.96
CA PRO A 61 7.25 -11.98 -19.07
C PRO A 61 5.79 -12.32 -18.76
N GLY A 62 5.49 -13.02 -17.66
CA GLY A 62 4.11 -13.37 -17.28
C GLY A 62 3.15 -12.20 -17.02
N LEU A 63 3.63 -10.95 -16.91
CA LEU A 63 2.78 -9.76 -16.91
C LEU A 63 2.60 -9.17 -18.32
N ILE A 64 3.66 -9.19 -19.13
CA ILE A 64 3.69 -8.68 -20.51
C ILE A 64 2.89 -9.61 -21.44
N ASP A 65 3.15 -10.92 -21.38
CA ASP A 65 2.45 -11.95 -22.14
C ASP A 65 0.94 -11.90 -21.86
N ARG A 66 0.56 -11.71 -20.58
CA ARG A 66 -0.84 -11.61 -20.13
C ARG A 66 -1.49 -10.28 -20.54
N LEU A 67 -0.73 -9.19 -20.61
CA LEU A 67 -1.23 -7.90 -21.09
C LEU A 67 -1.50 -7.95 -22.60
N ASP A 68 -0.61 -8.57 -23.35
CA ASP A 68 -0.75 -8.75 -24.79
C ASP A 68 -1.84 -9.78 -25.16
N GLU A 69 -2.08 -10.80 -24.32
CA GLU A 69 -3.24 -11.72 -24.41
C GLU A 69 -4.57 -10.98 -24.19
N LEU A 70 -4.61 -10.04 -23.22
CA LEU A 70 -5.82 -9.28 -22.91
C LEU A 70 -6.07 -8.12 -23.88
N LEU A 71 -5.01 -7.50 -24.40
CA LEU A 71 -5.05 -6.34 -25.33
C LEU A 71 -4.34 -6.63 -26.68
N PRO A 72 -4.72 -7.70 -27.42
CA PRO A 72 -4.11 -8.04 -28.70
C PRO A 72 -4.43 -6.99 -29.77
N GLN A 73 -3.59 -6.96 -30.81
CA GLN A 73 -3.59 -5.92 -31.86
C GLN A 73 -4.68 -6.07 -32.94
N SER A 74 -5.58 -7.05 -32.80
CA SER A 74 -6.70 -7.30 -33.72
C SER A 74 -7.84 -6.29 -33.53
N VAL A 75 -8.80 -6.25 -34.46
CA VAL A 75 -9.99 -5.38 -34.33
C VAL A 75 -10.85 -5.81 -33.12
N GLY A 76 -11.45 -4.84 -32.43
CA GLY A 76 -12.34 -5.00 -31.27
C GLY A 76 -12.01 -4.01 -30.16
N SER A 77 -13.03 -3.40 -29.53
CA SER A 77 -12.85 -2.55 -28.34
C SER A 77 -12.31 -3.40 -27.17
N ARG A 78 -11.20 -2.98 -26.54
CA ARG A 78 -10.61 -3.71 -25.42
C ARG A 78 -10.18 -2.78 -24.29
N SER A 79 -10.65 -3.09 -23.08
CA SER A 79 -10.26 -2.43 -21.83
C SER A 79 -9.57 -3.43 -20.90
N ALA A 80 -8.48 -3.09 -20.23
CA ALA A 80 -7.82 -3.92 -19.21
C ALA A 80 -7.13 -3.06 -18.14
N ALA A 81 -6.91 -3.61 -16.94
CA ALA A 81 -6.34 -2.85 -15.81
C ALA A 81 -5.11 -3.54 -15.20
N LEU A 82 -4.03 -2.77 -15.01
CA LEU A 82 -2.92 -3.12 -14.12
C LEU A 82 -3.25 -2.61 -12.72
N TRP A 83 -3.29 -3.48 -11.71
CA TRP A 83 -3.60 -3.09 -10.33
C TRP A 83 -2.61 -3.65 -9.30
N GLY A 84 -2.52 -3.00 -8.13
CA GLY A 84 -1.65 -3.44 -7.03
C GLY A 84 -0.94 -2.30 -6.29
N LEU A 85 -0.11 -2.63 -5.29
CA LEU A 85 0.53 -1.69 -4.35
C LEU A 85 1.22 -0.47 -5.01
N GLY A 86 1.33 0.64 -4.28
CA GLY A 86 2.17 1.78 -4.66
C GLY A 86 3.63 1.37 -4.91
N GLY A 87 4.26 1.89 -5.97
CA GLY A 87 5.66 1.55 -6.30
C GLY A 87 5.91 0.18 -6.96
N SER A 88 4.86 -0.61 -7.25
CA SER A 88 4.92 -1.92 -7.93
C SER A 88 5.28 -1.87 -9.43
N GLY A 89 5.38 -0.68 -10.03
CA GLY A 89 5.83 -0.51 -11.43
C GLY A 89 4.74 -0.49 -12.50
N LYS A 90 3.44 -0.53 -12.16
CA LYS A 90 2.30 -0.49 -13.10
C LYS A 90 2.48 0.52 -14.26
N THR A 91 2.70 1.79 -13.93
CA THR A 91 2.94 2.90 -14.86
C THR A 91 4.07 2.61 -15.85
N GLN A 92 5.13 1.91 -15.42
CA GLN A 92 6.27 1.58 -16.26
C GLN A 92 5.97 0.41 -17.22
N ILE A 93 5.13 -0.54 -16.79
CA ILE A 93 4.61 -1.62 -17.67
C ILE A 93 3.62 -1.05 -18.70
N ALA A 94 2.75 -0.11 -18.29
CA ALA A 94 1.86 0.61 -19.20
C ALA A 94 2.62 1.49 -20.20
N LEU A 95 3.72 2.12 -19.77
CA LEU A 95 4.62 2.90 -20.61
C LEU A 95 5.34 2.03 -21.65
N ASP A 96 5.84 0.85 -21.25
CA ASP A 96 6.41 -0.11 -22.19
C ASP A 96 5.36 -0.62 -23.19
N TYR A 97 4.15 -0.98 -22.74
CA TYR A 97 3.06 -1.35 -23.65
C TYR A 97 2.75 -0.23 -24.66
N ALA A 98 2.65 1.02 -24.21
CA ALA A 98 2.44 2.18 -25.07
C ALA A 98 3.56 2.34 -26.13
N TYR A 99 4.83 2.16 -25.74
CA TYR A 99 5.95 2.18 -26.68
C TYR A 99 5.96 0.97 -27.63
N ARG A 100 5.74 -0.26 -27.15
CA ARG A 100 5.65 -1.46 -28.01
C ARG A 100 4.51 -1.34 -29.04
N ARG A 101 3.40 -0.70 -28.68
CA ARG A 101 2.30 -0.39 -29.62
C ARG A 101 2.68 0.69 -30.64
N CYS A 102 3.47 1.69 -30.27
CA CYS A 102 4.08 2.64 -31.20
C CYS A 102 5.09 1.98 -32.16
N ASP A 103 5.92 1.06 -31.65
CA ASP A 103 6.97 0.36 -32.42
C ASP A 103 6.40 -0.65 -33.43
N THR A 104 5.27 -1.28 -33.11
CA THR A 104 4.66 -2.33 -33.97
C THR A 104 3.71 -1.76 -35.03
N ASP A 105 3.20 -0.54 -34.83
CA ASP A 105 2.20 0.07 -35.72
C ASP A 105 2.37 1.60 -35.79
N ASP A 106 3.07 2.06 -36.83
CA ASP A 106 3.31 3.48 -37.11
C ASP A 106 2.03 4.31 -37.23
N LYS A 107 0.88 3.70 -37.54
CA LYS A 107 -0.42 4.39 -37.68
C LYS A 107 -1.21 4.41 -36.38
N CYS A 108 -0.80 3.65 -35.36
CA CYS A 108 -1.45 3.65 -34.07
C CYS A 108 -1.21 4.98 -33.35
N CYS A 109 -2.31 5.68 -33.07
CA CYS A 109 -2.29 6.81 -32.15
C CYS A 109 -2.17 6.30 -30.70
N VAL A 110 -1.51 7.05 -29.83
CA VAL A 110 -1.32 6.72 -28.41
C VAL A 110 -1.50 7.97 -27.57
N PHE A 111 -2.43 7.92 -26.62
CA PHE A 111 -2.77 9.00 -25.71
C PHE A 111 -2.62 8.55 -24.26
N TRP A 112 -2.34 9.50 -23.37
CA TRP A 112 -2.08 9.23 -21.97
C TRP A 112 -2.71 10.33 -21.12
N VAL A 113 -3.46 9.94 -20.09
CA VAL A 113 -4.08 10.87 -19.12
C VAL A 113 -3.91 10.36 -17.70
N HIS A 114 -3.88 11.27 -16.74
CA HIS A 114 -3.70 10.96 -15.33
C HIS A 114 -4.99 11.23 -14.55
N ALA A 115 -5.55 10.16 -14.01
CA ALA A 115 -6.80 10.12 -13.27
C ALA A 115 -6.62 10.33 -11.75
N ASP A 116 -5.50 10.94 -11.33
CA ASP A 116 -5.26 11.35 -9.94
C ASP A 116 -6.39 12.26 -9.40
N ASN A 117 -7.00 13.07 -10.28
CA ASN A 117 -8.20 13.87 -10.08
C ASN A 117 -8.71 14.43 -11.42
N GLU A 118 -9.88 15.07 -11.40
CA GLU A 118 -10.49 15.74 -12.57
C GLU A 118 -9.59 16.82 -13.19
N ALA A 119 -8.91 17.66 -12.40
CA ALA A 119 -8.10 18.75 -12.94
C ALA A 119 -6.85 18.25 -13.68
N THR A 120 -6.24 17.14 -13.24
CA THR A 120 -5.15 16.48 -14.01
C THR A 120 -5.67 15.84 -15.29
N PHE A 121 -6.84 15.19 -15.22
CA PHE A 121 -7.48 14.57 -16.39
C PHE A 121 -7.80 15.62 -17.47
N THR A 122 -8.48 16.71 -17.10
CA THR A 122 -8.83 17.80 -18.02
C THR A 122 -7.60 18.55 -18.56
N SER A 123 -6.53 18.70 -17.76
CA SER A 123 -5.27 19.29 -18.23
C SER A 123 -4.55 18.43 -19.28
N ASP A 124 -4.50 17.12 -19.08
CA ASP A 124 -3.95 16.19 -20.07
C ASP A 124 -4.85 16.11 -21.32
N TYR A 125 -6.18 16.16 -21.18
CA TYR A 125 -7.13 16.29 -22.30
C TYR A 125 -6.92 17.56 -23.11
N LYS A 126 -6.69 18.72 -22.48
CA LYS A 126 -6.37 19.98 -23.18
C LYS A 126 -5.07 19.86 -23.99
N THR A 127 -4.09 19.11 -23.48
CA THR A 127 -2.85 18.78 -24.17
C THR A 127 -3.08 17.86 -25.38
N ILE A 128 -3.93 16.84 -25.24
CA ILE A 128 -4.33 15.95 -26.34
C ILE A 128 -5.12 16.71 -27.41
N GLY A 129 -6.11 17.51 -27.03
CA GLY A 129 -6.91 18.32 -27.94
C GLY A 129 -6.07 19.26 -28.80
N LYS A 130 -5.10 19.95 -28.18
CA LYS A 130 -4.12 20.77 -28.89
C LYS A 130 -3.30 19.98 -29.93
N LYS A 131 -2.96 18.71 -29.66
CA LYS A 131 -2.27 17.83 -30.64
C LYS A 131 -3.22 17.23 -31.68
N LEU A 132 -4.52 17.17 -31.43
CA LEU A 132 -5.53 16.66 -32.37
C LEU A 132 -6.20 17.73 -33.23
N GLY A 133 -6.02 19.01 -32.92
CA GLY A 133 -6.62 20.16 -33.63
C GLY A 133 -7.99 20.58 -33.12
N VAL A 134 -8.32 20.27 -31.86
CA VAL A 134 -9.53 20.75 -31.16
C VAL A 134 -9.34 22.23 -30.79
N ASP A 135 -10.42 23.03 -30.80
CA ASP A 135 -10.36 24.47 -30.47
C ASP A 135 -9.89 24.68 -29.02
N GLU A 136 -8.75 25.37 -28.85
CA GLU A 136 -8.14 25.66 -27.55
C GLU A 136 -9.01 26.55 -26.63
N ARG A 137 -10.09 27.13 -27.18
CA ARG A 137 -11.12 27.88 -26.44
C ARG A 137 -12.11 27.01 -25.67
N LEU A 138 -12.22 25.72 -26.01
CA LEU A 138 -13.08 24.80 -25.26
C LEU A 138 -12.50 24.53 -23.87
N ASP A 139 -13.38 24.36 -22.90
CA ASP A 139 -13.05 23.99 -21.53
C ASP A 139 -14.18 23.13 -20.92
N GLY A 140 -13.93 22.52 -19.77
CA GLY A 140 -14.91 21.65 -19.10
C GLY A 140 -15.43 20.52 -19.97
N SER A 141 -16.74 20.25 -19.92
CA SER A 141 -17.43 19.19 -20.67
C SER A 141 -17.13 19.21 -22.16
N ASP A 142 -17.25 20.38 -22.78
CA ASP A 142 -17.23 20.54 -24.23
C ASP A 142 -15.85 20.23 -24.81
N LEU A 143 -14.79 20.50 -24.03
CA LEU A 143 -13.42 20.09 -24.34
C LEU A 143 -13.28 18.56 -24.26
N LEU A 144 -13.81 17.95 -23.20
CA LEU A 144 -13.68 16.51 -22.98
C LEU A 144 -14.42 15.69 -24.05
N ASP A 145 -15.64 16.08 -24.41
CA ASP A 145 -16.43 15.47 -25.49
C ASP A 145 -15.79 15.65 -26.87
N ALA A 146 -15.30 16.87 -27.18
CA ALA A 146 -14.65 17.14 -28.47
C ALA A 146 -13.33 16.37 -28.63
N VAL A 147 -12.55 16.23 -27.56
CA VAL A 147 -11.31 15.45 -27.55
C VAL A 147 -11.60 13.95 -27.62
N CYS A 148 -12.59 13.44 -26.87
CA CYS A 148 -13.04 12.06 -26.96
C CYS A 148 -13.42 11.70 -28.41
N SER A 149 -14.29 12.49 -29.03
CA SER A 149 -14.70 12.36 -30.43
C SER A 149 -13.50 12.38 -31.40
N ALA A 150 -12.50 13.25 -31.16
CA ALA A 150 -11.30 13.37 -31.99
C ALA A 150 -10.30 12.20 -31.83
N ILE A 151 -10.38 11.43 -30.73
CA ILE A 151 -9.69 10.16 -30.51
C ILE A 151 -10.46 9.03 -31.21
N GLU A 152 -11.77 8.92 -31.01
CA GLU A 152 -12.61 7.88 -31.62
C GLU A 152 -12.57 7.87 -33.15
N ALA A 153 -12.46 9.05 -33.77
CA ALA A 153 -12.26 9.21 -35.21
C ALA A 153 -10.94 8.66 -35.75
N ARG A 154 -10.00 8.21 -34.91
CA ARG A 154 -8.70 7.65 -35.34
C ARG A 154 -8.83 6.16 -35.66
N SER A 155 -8.28 5.76 -36.82
CA SER A 155 -8.42 4.39 -37.35
C SER A 155 -7.83 3.27 -36.47
N LYS A 156 -6.89 3.60 -35.56
CA LYS A 156 -6.43 2.78 -34.44
C LYS A 156 -5.92 3.69 -33.33
N TRP A 157 -6.30 3.43 -32.08
CA TRP A 157 -5.78 4.18 -30.94
C TRP A 157 -5.59 3.33 -29.68
N VAL A 158 -4.64 3.75 -28.85
CA VAL A 158 -4.46 3.29 -27.46
C VAL A 158 -4.61 4.51 -26.55
N MET A 159 -5.34 4.36 -25.45
CA MET A 159 -5.40 5.33 -24.38
C MET A 159 -4.94 4.69 -23.07
N VAL A 160 -3.99 5.31 -22.38
CA VAL A 160 -3.58 4.93 -21.03
C VAL A 160 -4.24 5.87 -20.03
N VAL A 161 -4.93 5.30 -19.03
CA VAL A 161 -5.51 6.02 -17.89
C VAL A 161 -4.70 5.64 -16.65
N ASP A 162 -3.70 6.45 -16.32
CA ASP A 162 -2.76 6.19 -15.23
C ASP A 162 -3.29 6.76 -13.90
N ASN A 163 -3.01 6.10 -12.77
CA ASN A 163 -3.46 6.47 -11.43
C ASN A 163 -4.99 6.63 -11.26
N ALA A 164 -5.80 5.74 -11.87
CA ALA A 164 -7.24 5.67 -11.65
C ALA A 164 -7.59 5.09 -10.26
N ASP A 165 -7.27 5.85 -9.22
CA ASP A 165 -7.37 5.45 -7.81
C ASP A 165 -8.66 5.92 -7.12
N ASP A 166 -9.29 6.99 -7.61
CA ASP A 166 -10.66 7.36 -7.23
C ASP A 166 -11.64 6.85 -8.28
N LEU A 167 -12.06 5.61 -8.13
CA LEU A 167 -13.01 4.97 -9.06
C LEU A 167 -14.38 5.67 -9.08
N ARG A 168 -14.71 6.51 -8.08
CA ARG A 168 -15.95 7.29 -8.04
C ARG A 168 -15.97 8.41 -9.08
N LEU A 169 -14.81 8.91 -9.50
CA LEU A 169 -14.70 9.83 -10.66
C LEU A 169 -15.26 9.19 -11.93
N PHE A 170 -15.28 7.85 -11.98
CA PHE A 170 -15.79 7.02 -13.07
C PHE A 170 -17.10 6.32 -12.69
N GLY A 171 -17.85 6.86 -11.72
CA GLY A 171 -19.17 6.38 -11.31
C GLY A 171 -19.21 5.20 -10.34
N VAL A 172 -18.07 4.60 -9.99
CA VAL A 172 -18.05 3.40 -9.14
C VAL A 172 -18.44 3.75 -7.70
N GLY A 173 -19.47 3.09 -7.18
CA GLY A 173 -19.94 3.24 -5.80
C GLY A 173 -20.87 4.43 -5.56
N GLN A 174 -21.28 5.16 -6.59
CA GLN A 174 -22.40 6.11 -6.50
C GLN A 174 -23.73 5.33 -6.43
N GLN A 175 -24.69 5.83 -5.64
CA GLN A 175 -26.07 5.33 -5.69
C GLN A 175 -26.81 5.95 -6.88
N ALA A 176 -27.75 5.21 -7.45
CA ALA A 176 -28.51 5.64 -8.64
C ALA A 176 -29.55 6.72 -8.29
N ASN A 177 -29.08 7.95 -8.16
CA ASN A 177 -29.89 9.14 -8.40
C ASN A 177 -29.68 9.53 -9.88
N ASP A 178 -30.70 9.32 -10.71
CA ASP A 178 -30.56 9.30 -12.19
C ASP A 178 -30.09 10.63 -12.83
N GLU A 179 -30.04 11.73 -12.07
CA GLU A 179 -29.59 13.05 -12.55
C GLU A 179 -28.06 13.23 -12.51
N GLU A 180 -27.34 12.63 -11.55
CA GLU A 180 -25.87 12.82 -11.40
C GLU A 180 -25.02 11.82 -12.18
N MET A 181 -25.55 10.64 -12.54
CA MET A 181 -24.79 9.59 -13.24
C MET A 181 -24.24 10.04 -14.61
N ASN A 182 -24.85 11.08 -15.20
CA ASN A 182 -24.51 11.61 -16.52
C ASN A 182 -23.29 12.54 -16.55
N ASP A 183 -22.61 12.81 -15.42
CA ASP A 183 -21.43 13.72 -15.39
C ASP A 183 -20.14 13.10 -14.81
N THR A 184 -20.04 11.77 -14.82
CA THR A 184 -18.80 11.07 -14.45
C THR A 184 -17.76 11.11 -15.57
N LEU A 185 -16.47 11.07 -15.23
CA LEU A 185 -15.37 11.03 -16.20
C LEU A 185 -15.37 9.78 -17.09
N TYR A 186 -16.14 8.75 -16.74
CA TYR A 186 -16.25 7.54 -17.54
C TYR A 186 -16.85 7.81 -18.93
N LYS A 187 -17.81 8.74 -19.05
CA LYS A 187 -18.43 9.09 -20.34
C LYS A 187 -17.46 9.70 -21.35
N TYR A 188 -16.38 10.33 -20.86
CA TYR A 188 -15.34 10.92 -21.69
C TYR A 188 -14.25 9.93 -22.08
N VAL A 189 -14.17 8.74 -21.45
CA VAL A 189 -13.20 7.71 -21.85
C VAL A 189 -13.63 7.16 -23.23
N PRO A 190 -12.82 7.30 -24.29
CA PRO A 190 -13.19 6.89 -25.65
C PRO A 190 -13.62 5.43 -25.75
N HIS A 191 -14.58 5.15 -26.62
CA HIS A 191 -15.17 3.83 -26.88
C HIS A 191 -15.16 3.56 -28.38
N GLY A 192 -14.65 2.40 -28.82
CA GLY A 192 -14.70 2.11 -30.26
C GLY A 192 -14.08 0.77 -30.66
N SER A 193 -14.54 0.22 -31.79
CA SER A 193 -14.08 -1.08 -32.30
C SER A 193 -12.60 -1.11 -32.74
N GLN A 194 -11.94 0.06 -32.84
CA GLN A 194 -10.51 0.20 -33.13
C GLN A 194 -9.68 0.67 -31.93
N GLY A 195 -10.31 0.75 -30.75
CA GLY A 195 -9.76 1.35 -29.54
C GLY A 195 -9.22 0.35 -28.53
N THR A 196 -8.28 0.82 -27.71
CA THR A 196 -7.73 0.06 -26.59
C THR A 196 -7.54 0.99 -25.40
N VAL A 197 -8.12 0.66 -24.24
CA VAL A 197 -7.95 1.39 -22.98
C VAL A 197 -7.14 0.54 -22.00
N LEU A 198 -6.04 1.09 -21.49
CA LEU A 198 -5.21 0.47 -20.46
C LEU A 198 -5.24 1.32 -19.20
N TRP A 199 -5.83 0.80 -18.14
CA TRP A 199 -5.92 1.46 -16.84
C TRP A 199 -4.74 1.07 -15.94
N THR A 200 -4.28 1.98 -15.09
CA THR A 200 -3.47 1.65 -13.91
C THR A 200 -4.16 2.13 -12.64
N SER A 201 -4.14 1.32 -11.58
CA SER A 201 -4.75 1.66 -10.29
C SER A 201 -4.05 0.99 -9.11
N ARG A 202 -4.15 1.57 -7.92
CA ARG A 202 -3.81 0.94 -6.64
C ARG A 202 -4.98 0.16 -6.05
N ASP A 203 -6.19 0.39 -6.56
CA ASP A 203 -7.43 -0.21 -6.07
C ASP A 203 -7.80 -1.44 -6.92
N ALA A 204 -7.88 -2.61 -6.29
CA ALA A 204 -8.32 -3.83 -6.97
C ALA A 204 -9.79 -3.75 -7.45
N HIS A 205 -10.64 -2.90 -6.86
CA HIS A 205 -12.04 -2.75 -7.26
C HIS A 205 -12.24 -2.32 -8.72
N ILE A 206 -11.21 -1.78 -9.39
CA ILE A 206 -11.27 -1.47 -10.83
C ILE A 206 -11.64 -2.71 -11.67
N VAL A 207 -11.31 -3.89 -11.15
CA VAL A 207 -11.61 -5.20 -11.73
C VAL A 207 -12.95 -5.69 -11.21
N GLY A 208 -13.91 -5.85 -12.12
CA GLY A 208 -15.32 -6.09 -11.81
C GLY A 208 -16.20 -4.83 -11.93
N THR A 209 -15.59 -3.65 -12.06
CA THR A 209 -16.30 -2.37 -12.24
C THR A 209 -15.98 -1.74 -13.60
N LEU A 210 -14.85 -1.05 -13.75
CA LEU A 210 -14.42 -0.38 -14.99
C LEU A 210 -13.82 -1.34 -16.02
N VAL A 211 -13.30 -2.49 -15.58
CA VAL A 211 -12.90 -3.61 -16.46
C VAL A 211 -13.54 -4.91 -16.00
N GLY A 212 -13.95 -5.76 -16.95
CA GLY A 212 -14.50 -7.09 -16.62
C GLY A 212 -13.50 -7.96 -15.85
N SER A 213 -14.00 -8.72 -14.86
CA SER A 213 -13.20 -9.50 -13.90
C SER A 213 -11.95 -10.24 -14.45
N PRO A 214 -12.01 -11.04 -15.55
CA PRO A 214 -10.83 -11.74 -16.06
C PRO A 214 -9.79 -10.85 -16.77
N ARG A 215 -10.02 -9.54 -16.86
CA ARG A 215 -9.24 -8.55 -17.61
C ARG A 215 -8.40 -7.62 -16.72
N GLY A 216 -8.27 -7.95 -15.43
CA GLY A 216 -7.31 -7.34 -14.51
C GLY A 216 -6.01 -8.13 -14.41
N ILE A 217 -4.89 -7.43 -14.20
CA ILE A 217 -3.57 -8.03 -13.93
C ILE A 217 -3.02 -7.48 -12.61
N ALA A 218 -2.77 -8.36 -11.65
CA ALA A 218 -2.21 -8.01 -10.35
C ALA A 218 -0.68 -7.84 -10.43
N VAL A 219 -0.19 -6.60 -10.46
CA VAL A 219 1.23 -6.25 -10.48
C VAL A 219 1.79 -6.32 -9.06
N ARG A 220 2.27 -7.51 -8.69
CA ARG A 220 2.93 -7.80 -7.40
C ARG A 220 4.39 -7.31 -7.38
N SER A 221 5.07 -7.40 -6.23
CA SER A 221 6.53 -7.24 -6.09
C SER A 221 7.30 -8.11 -7.10
N MET A 222 8.57 -7.79 -7.29
CA MET A 222 9.48 -8.55 -8.14
C MET A 222 9.82 -9.92 -7.54
N THR A 223 10.21 -10.88 -8.38
CA THR A 223 10.98 -12.05 -7.91
C THR A 223 12.38 -11.60 -7.48
N MET A 224 13.11 -12.44 -6.73
CA MET A 224 14.50 -12.12 -6.33
C MET A 224 15.40 -11.83 -7.55
N ASP A 225 15.26 -12.58 -8.65
CA ASP A 225 16.04 -12.38 -9.88
C ASP A 225 15.63 -11.13 -10.66
N GLU A 226 14.32 -10.85 -10.76
CA GLU A 226 13.81 -9.59 -11.31
C GLU A 226 14.34 -8.39 -10.50
N ALA A 227 14.36 -8.52 -9.17
CA ALA A 227 14.80 -7.49 -8.24
C ALA A 227 16.32 -7.25 -8.28
N ALA A 228 17.13 -8.33 -8.32
CA ALA A 228 18.57 -8.25 -8.46
C ALA A 228 18.98 -7.65 -9.82
N THR A 229 18.27 -7.99 -10.89
CA THR A 229 18.47 -7.40 -12.22
C THR A 229 18.21 -5.89 -12.21
N LEU A 230 17.16 -5.44 -11.51
CA LEU A 230 16.86 -4.00 -11.37
C LEU A 230 17.92 -3.27 -10.53
N LEU A 231 18.37 -3.88 -9.44
CA LEU A 231 19.40 -3.30 -8.57
C LEU A 231 20.72 -3.10 -9.31
N ALA A 232 21.20 -4.12 -10.03
CA ALA A 232 22.44 -4.05 -10.82
C ALA A 232 22.37 -2.96 -11.90
N ARG A 233 21.27 -2.88 -12.66
CA ARG A 233 21.05 -1.81 -13.65
C ARG A 233 21.08 -0.41 -13.03
N ARG A 234 20.39 -0.22 -11.90
CA ARG A 234 20.32 1.06 -11.18
C ARG A 234 21.67 1.47 -10.58
N ARG A 235 22.45 0.50 -10.08
CA ARG A 235 23.85 0.68 -9.68
C ARG A 235 24.79 1.01 -10.85
N GLY A 236 24.48 0.49 -12.05
CA GLY A 236 25.31 0.63 -13.24
C GLY A 236 26.33 -0.51 -13.41
N ASP A 237 26.12 -1.64 -12.73
CA ASP A 237 27.00 -2.81 -12.82
C ASP A 237 26.75 -3.56 -14.15
N SER A 238 27.80 -4.16 -14.72
CA SER A 238 27.67 -5.06 -15.87
C SER A 238 27.05 -6.40 -15.46
N SER A 239 26.14 -6.94 -16.27
CA SER A 239 25.26 -8.07 -15.93
C SER A 239 25.92 -9.46 -15.92
N THR A 240 27.17 -9.56 -15.48
CA THR A 240 28.03 -10.76 -15.59
C THR A 240 28.84 -11.06 -14.33
N VAL A 241 28.60 -10.36 -13.22
CA VAL A 241 29.24 -10.62 -11.91
C VAL A 241 28.32 -11.52 -11.07
N GLU A 242 28.91 -12.41 -10.26
CA GLU A 242 28.19 -13.16 -9.23
C GLU A 242 27.48 -12.20 -8.25
N ARG A 243 26.36 -12.62 -7.62
CA ARG A 243 25.64 -11.73 -6.69
C ARG A 243 26.55 -11.35 -5.52
N GLU A 244 26.81 -10.05 -5.39
CA GLU A 244 27.58 -9.48 -4.29
C GLU A 244 26.96 -9.86 -2.93
N ALA A 245 27.82 -10.06 -1.93
CA ALA A 245 27.39 -10.33 -0.56
C ALA A 245 26.38 -9.28 -0.08
N GLY A 246 25.38 -9.71 0.69
CA GLY A 246 24.32 -8.85 1.19
C GLY A 246 23.26 -8.40 0.17
N VAL A 247 23.40 -8.65 -1.14
CA VAL A 247 22.36 -8.29 -2.13
C VAL A 247 21.02 -8.94 -1.81
N ASP A 248 20.97 -10.26 -1.65
CA ASP A 248 19.70 -10.95 -1.43
C ASP A 248 19.04 -10.49 -0.10
N ALA A 249 19.82 -10.32 0.97
CA ALA A 249 19.34 -9.78 2.25
C ALA A 249 18.88 -8.31 2.17
N LEU A 250 19.43 -7.51 1.25
CA LEU A 250 18.96 -6.15 0.97
C LEU A 250 17.64 -6.17 0.16
N LEU A 251 17.50 -7.08 -0.81
CA LEU A 251 16.28 -7.23 -1.59
C LEU A 251 15.11 -7.76 -0.75
N GLU A 252 15.39 -8.60 0.25
CA GLU A 252 14.44 -8.99 1.30
C GLU A 252 14.02 -7.81 2.19
N GLU A 253 14.97 -6.99 2.67
CA GLU A 253 14.69 -5.80 3.49
C GLU A 253 13.89 -4.73 2.70
N LEU A 254 14.10 -4.64 1.38
CA LEU A 254 13.33 -3.82 0.44
C LEU A 254 12.08 -4.55 -0.11
N HIS A 255 11.81 -5.78 0.32
CA HIS A 255 10.66 -6.62 -0.08
C HIS A 255 10.44 -6.75 -1.60
N CYS A 256 11.52 -6.71 -2.38
CA CYS A 256 11.52 -6.75 -3.84
C CYS A 256 10.59 -5.71 -4.53
N LEU A 257 10.36 -4.54 -3.90
CA LEU A 257 9.51 -3.48 -4.47
C LEU A 257 10.30 -2.63 -5.49
N PRO A 258 9.90 -2.56 -6.78
CA PRO A 258 10.68 -1.89 -7.84
C PRO A 258 11.11 -0.45 -7.52
N LEU A 259 10.22 0.32 -6.89
CA LEU A 259 10.51 1.69 -6.50
C LEU A 259 11.60 1.77 -5.41
N ALA A 260 11.49 0.95 -4.37
CA ALA A 260 12.46 0.92 -3.27
C ALA A 260 13.84 0.45 -3.75
N ILE A 261 13.88 -0.57 -4.63
CA ILE A 261 15.11 -1.03 -5.29
C ILE A 261 15.72 0.09 -6.15
N SER A 262 14.90 0.82 -6.92
CA SER A 262 15.39 1.90 -7.78
C SER A 262 15.99 3.06 -6.97
N GLN A 263 15.34 3.46 -5.88
CA GLN A 263 15.89 4.47 -4.96
C GLN A 263 17.20 3.99 -4.32
N ALA A 264 17.25 2.74 -3.83
CA ALA A 264 18.44 2.15 -3.23
C ALA A 264 19.62 2.07 -4.21
N GLY A 265 19.41 1.52 -5.41
CA GLY A 265 20.46 1.37 -6.43
C GLY A 265 21.01 2.72 -6.92
N ALA A 266 20.14 3.73 -7.10
CA ALA A 266 20.57 5.08 -7.44
C ALA A 266 21.40 5.74 -6.32
N TYR A 267 20.97 5.60 -5.05
CA TYR A 267 21.71 6.10 -3.89
C TYR A 267 23.07 5.40 -3.75
N MET A 268 23.11 4.06 -3.86
CA MET A 268 24.33 3.25 -3.81
C MET A 268 25.33 3.65 -4.90
N ARG A 269 24.87 3.85 -6.14
CA ARG A 269 25.68 4.35 -7.26
C ARG A 269 26.29 5.72 -6.95
N ARG A 270 25.45 6.66 -6.50
CA ARG A 270 25.83 8.04 -6.20
C ARG A 270 26.84 8.15 -5.05
N MET A 271 26.70 7.29 -4.04
CA MET A 271 27.54 7.27 -2.85
C MET A 271 28.70 6.27 -2.92
N SER A 272 28.82 5.51 -4.02
CA SER A 272 29.80 4.42 -4.20
C SER A 272 29.78 3.37 -3.08
N MET A 273 28.57 2.91 -2.71
CA MET A 273 28.33 2.01 -1.57
C MET A 273 27.98 0.58 -1.98
N THR A 274 28.44 -0.40 -1.20
CA THR A 274 28.07 -1.82 -1.33
C THR A 274 26.67 -2.11 -0.79
N ALA A 275 26.10 -3.27 -1.15
CA ALA A 275 24.80 -3.72 -0.65
C ALA A 275 24.82 -3.90 0.87
N GLU A 276 25.88 -4.48 1.42
CA GLU A 276 26.07 -4.62 2.88
C GLU A 276 26.16 -3.27 3.61
N GLN A 277 26.87 -2.29 3.04
CA GLN A 277 26.97 -0.95 3.62
C GLN A 277 25.59 -0.28 3.66
N TYR A 278 24.86 -0.30 2.55
CA TYR A 278 23.52 0.29 2.47
C TYR A 278 22.52 -0.42 3.41
N LEU A 279 22.53 -1.75 3.46
CA LEU A 279 21.76 -2.55 4.41
C LEU A 279 22.12 -2.23 5.87
N GLY A 280 23.41 -1.98 6.15
CA GLY A 280 23.90 -1.52 7.45
C GLY A 280 23.32 -0.16 7.87
N PHE A 281 23.11 0.77 6.93
CA PHE A 281 22.45 2.05 7.20
C PHE A 281 20.91 1.97 7.23
N LEU A 282 20.28 1.05 6.50
CA LEU A 282 18.84 0.77 6.63
C LEU A 282 18.49 0.17 8.00
N ARG A 283 19.37 -0.68 8.55
CA ARG A 283 19.22 -1.27 9.89
C ARG A 283 19.46 -0.24 11.00
N GLN A 284 20.13 0.87 10.71
CA GLN A 284 20.23 2.02 11.61
C GLN A 284 18.93 2.86 11.52
N GLY A 285 17.98 2.60 12.41
CA GLY A 285 16.60 3.11 12.34
C GLY A 285 16.40 4.65 12.36
N LYS A 286 17.45 5.45 12.56
CA LYS A 286 17.42 6.91 12.32
C LYS A 286 17.68 7.23 10.84
N THR A 287 18.76 6.71 10.25
CA THR A 287 19.17 6.97 8.86
C THR A 287 18.27 6.30 7.81
N ARG A 288 17.60 5.19 8.16
CA ARG A 288 16.62 4.50 7.29
C ARG A 288 15.63 5.47 6.64
N TRP A 289 15.18 6.48 7.39
CA TRP A 289 14.14 7.40 6.92
C TRP A 289 14.64 8.49 5.99
N ASP A 290 15.79 9.08 6.27
CA ASP A 290 16.38 10.08 5.40
C ASP A 290 16.81 9.44 4.06
N MET A 291 17.21 8.16 4.07
CA MET A 291 17.48 7.37 2.87
C MET A 291 16.22 7.01 2.07
N LEU A 292 15.13 6.54 2.71
CA LEU A 292 13.87 6.26 2.00
C LEU A 292 13.15 7.53 1.51
N LYS A 293 13.41 8.68 2.16
CA LYS A 293 13.00 10.01 1.69
C LYS A 293 13.83 10.56 0.54
N ALA A 294 15.08 10.11 0.37
CA ALA A 294 15.96 10.63 -0.67
C ALA A 294 15.38 10.34 -2.07
N SER A 295 14.74 11.35 -2.64
CA SER A 295 14.26 11.36 -4.01
C SER A 295 15.38 11.87 -4.92
N ASP A 296 16.05 10.96 -5.62
CA ASP A 296 16.81 11.35 -6.80
C ASP A 296 15.88 11.53 -8.00
N ALA A 297 16.34 12.27 -9.01
CA ALA A 297 15.53 12.63 -10.18
C ALA A 297 15.32 11.43 -11.10
N ASP A 298 14.09 10.91 -11.16
CA ASP A 298 13.71 9.83 -12.07
C ASP A 298 13.12 10.42 -13.37
N ARG A 299 13.86 10.28 -14.47
CA ARG A 299 13.47 10.75 -15.81
C ARG A 299 12.20 10.07 -16.37
N HIS A 300 11.67 9.04 -15.70
CA HIS A 300 10.47 8.29 -16.11
C HIS A 300 9.26 8.54 -15.18
N ARG A 301 9.22 9.67 -14.45
CA ARG A 301 8.12 10.13 -13.58
C ARG A 301 7.82 11.62 -13.78
N ARG A 302 6.61 12.08 -13.45
CA ARG A 302 6.24 13.52 -13.37
C ARG A 302 7.22 14.26 -12.43
N PRO A 303 7.92 15.33 -12.88
CA PRO A 303 8.89 16.08 -12.06
C PRO A 303 8.32 16.66 -10.76
N GLU A 304 7.02 16.91 -10.71
CA GLU A 304 6.32 17.55 -9.60
C GLU A 304 5.95 16.57 -8.47
N VAL A 305 6.08 15.26 -8.71
CA VAL A 305 5.59 14.20 -7.81
C VAL A 305 6.75 13.50 -7.11
N SER A 306 6.80 13.60 -5.78
CA SER A 306 7.86 12.99 -4.96
C SER A 306 8.05 11.49 -5.27
N ASN A 307 9.31 11.08 -5.39
CA ASN A 307 9.66 9.72 -5.79
C ASN A 307 9.58 8.70 -4.64
N SER A 308 9.36 9.14 -3.39
CA SER A 308 9.43 8.23 -2.23
C SER A 308 8.23 7.28 -2.13
N MET A 309 8.52 6.01 -1.78
CA MET A 309 7.53 5.02 -1.32
C MET A 309 6.56 5.60 -0.28
N LEU A 310 7.08 6.41 0.67
CA LEU A 310 6.30 7.10 1.70
C LEU A 310 5.11 7.88 1.15
N GLU A 311 5.32 8.60 0.03
CA GLU A 311 4.29 9.46 -0.56
C GLU A 311 3.19 8.63 -1.21
N THR A 312 3.57 7.52 -1.87
CA THR A 312 2.59 6.59 -2.45
C THR A 312 1.70 5.94 -1.38
N SER A 313 2.28 5.59 -0.22
CA SER A 313 1.52 5.12 0.95
C SER A 313 0.67 6.22 1.57
N ARG A 314 1.19 7.45 1.70
CA ARG A 314 0.47 8.61 2.27
C ARG A 314 -0.82 8.92 1.51
N ILE A 315 -0.78 8.92 0.18
CA ILE A 315 -1.94 9.21 -0.67
C ILE A 315 -3.03 8.14 -0.48
N SER A 316 -2.69 6.85 -0.57
CA SER A 316 -3.65 5.75 -0.36
C SER A 316 -4.16 5.69 1.10
N THR A 317 -3.34 6.10 2.07
CA THR A 317 -3.74 6.18 3.48
C THR A 317 -4.73 7.32 3.73
N LYS A 318 -4.50 8.51 3.14
CA LYS A 318 -5.48 9.61 3.15
C LYS A 318 -6.79 9.14 2.51
N ARG A 319 -6.69 8.41 1.39
CA ARG A 319 -7.86 7.91 0.65
C ARG A 319 -8.74 7.00 1.49
N ILE A 320 -8.17 5.97 2.11
CA ILE A 320 -8.91 5.04 2.97
C ILE A 320 -9.64 5.77 4.09
N ARG A 321 -9.03 6.82 4.67
CA ARG A 321 -9.70 7.63 5.70
C ARG A 321 -10.98 8.30 5.23
N THR A 322 -11.03 8.73 3.97
CA THR A 322 -12.22 9.36 3.37
C THR A 322 -13.31 8.34 3.03
N GLU A 323 -12.98 7.04 2.91
CA GLU A 323 -13.93 5.98 2.58
C GLU A 323 -14.40 5.18 3.81
N SER A 324 -13.53 4.98 4.81
CA SER A 324 -13.81 4.17 6.00
C SER A 324 -12.81 4.46 7.14
N GLU A 325 -13.24 5.19 8.17
CA GLU A 325 -12.44 5.44 9.38
C GLU A 325 -12.11 4.12 10.11
N MET A 326 -12.98 3.11 10.08
CA MET A 326 -12.66 1.78 10.63
C MET A 326 -11.50 1.11 9.87
N SER A 327 -11.51 1.15 8.54
CA SER A 327 -10.38 0.66 7.73
C SER A 327 -9.09 1.44 8.05
N TYR A 328 -9.19 2.76 8.19
CA TYR A 328 -8.06 3.62 8.55
C TYR A 328 -7.50 3.32 9.95
N ARG A 329 -8.37 3.09 10.95
CA ARG A 329 -7.99 2.70 12.32
C ARG A 329 -7.35 1.29 12.33
N MET A 330 -7.93 0.33 11.63
CA MET A 330 -7.37 -1.03 11.45
C MET A 330 -5.97 -0.99 10.81
N LEU A 331 -5.81 -0.21 9.73
CA LEU A 331 -4.53 -0.02 9.02
C LEU A 331 -3.43 0.48 9.97
N HIS A 332 -3.75 1.45 10.85
CA HIS A 332 -2.78 2.00 11.80
C HIS A 332 -2.54 1.12 13.03
N VAL A 333 -3.50 0.30 13.48
CA VAL A 333 -3.25 -0.71 14.52
C VAL A 333 -2.33 -1.83 13.99
N VAL A 334 -2.60 -2.35 12.80
CA VAL A 334 -1.76 -3.39 12.18
C VAL A 334 -0.34 -2.89 11.88
N ALA A 335 -0.14 -1.56 11.80
CA ALA A 335 1.19 -0.96 11.70
C ALA A 335 2.08 -1.15 12.94
N TYR A 336 1.60 -1.63 14.10
CA TYR A 336 2.42 -1.83 15.31
C TYR A 336 2.64 -3.29 15.73
N VAL A 337 2.05 -4.28 15.03
CA VAL A 337 2.26 -5.71 15.30
C VAL A 337 3.31 -6.34 14.38
N ASP A 338 3.59 -7.64 14.50
CA ASP A 338 4.40 -8.34 13.50
C ASP A 338 3.75 -8.27 12.11
N SER A 339 4.58 -8.15 11.07
CA SER A 339 4.21 -8.10 9.65
C SER A 339 3.58 -9.39 9.08
N GLN A 340 3.67 -10.52 9.79
CA GLN A 340 3.32 -11.85 9.30
C GLN A 340 2.34 -12.57 10.26
N ASP A 341 1.63 -13.58 9.74
CA ASP A 341 0.71 -14.47 10.47
C ASP A 341 -0.44 -13.77 11.24
N ILE A 342 -0.74 -12.49 10.93
CA ILE A 342 -1.63 -11.61 11.70
C ILE A 342 -3.04 -12.21 11.79
N PRO A 343 -3.57 -12.51 12.99
CA PRO A 343 -4.90 -13.12 13.14
C PRO A 343 -6.05 -12.18 12.75
N TYR A 344 -7.14 -12.76 12.25
CA TYR A 344 -8.41 -12.03 12.04
C TYR A 344 -8.90 -11.35 13.32
N GLU A 345 -8.90 -12.06 14.45
CA GLU A 345 -9.38 -11.52 15.73
C GLU A 345 -8.58 -10.29 16.21
N LEU A 346 -7.31 -10.17 15.81
CA LEU A 346 -6.46 -9.01 16.13
C LEU A 346 -6.95 -7.75 15.41
N ILE A 347 -7.37 -7.90 14.14
CA ILE A 347 -7.87 -6.79 13.32
C ILE A 347 -9.34 -6.49 13.67
N ALA A 348 -10.15 -7.52 13.93
CA ALA A 348 -11.54 -7.39 14.35
C ALA A 348 -11.68 -6.65 15.70
N ALA A 349 -10.78 -6.88 16.66
CA ALA A 349 -10.77 -6.20 17.97
C ALA A 349 -10.47 -4.67 17.91
N VAL A 350 -10.28 -4.11 16.72
CA VAL A 350 -10.28 -2.65 16.48
C VAL A 350 -11.70 -2.11 16.36
N ALA A 351 -12.63 -2.91 15.82
CA ALA A 351 -14.01 -2.51 15.60
C ALA A 351 -14.78 -2.31 16.91
N ASP A 352 -14.60 -3.25 17.87
CA ASP A 352 -15.07 -3.15 19.27
C ASP A 352 -14.62 -1.85 19.99
N ARG A 353 -13.64 -1.13 19.43
CA ARG A 353 -13.07 0.12 19.94
C ARG A 353 -13.42 1.35 19.09
N CYS A 354 -14.14 1.18 17.97
CA CYS A 354 -14.66 2.29 17.18
C CYS A 354 -16.04 2.75 17.65
N ASP A 355 -16.81 1.85 18.29
CA ASP A 355 -18.19 2.13 18.70
C ASP A 355 -18.30 2.77 20.10
N ASN A 356 -17.30 2.58 20.97
CA ASN A 356 -17.27 3.22 22.31
C ASN A 356 -17.09 4.75 22.26
N ASP A 357 -16.69 5.30 21.12
CA ASP A 357 -16.44 6.74 20.93
C ASP A 357 -17.75 7.52 20.62
N LYS A 358 -18.93 6.88 20.76
CA LYS A 358 -20.26 7.47 20.50
C LYS A 358 -21.20 7.22 21.68
N GLU A 359 -21.44 8.24 22.50
CA GLU A 359 -22.26 8.14 23.71
C GLU A 359 -23.71 7.64 23.48
N ASP A 360 -24.26 7.82 22.26
CA ASP A 360 -25.64 7.47 21.88
C ASP A 360 -25.79 6.18 21.03
N SER A 361 -24.74 5.39 20.76
CA SER A 361 -24.89 4.19 19.91
C SER A 361 -24.19 2.92 20.42
N VAL A 362 -24.90 2.17 21.28
CA VAL A 362 -24.53 0.79 21.67
C VAL A 362 -24.86 -0.20 20.54
N LYS A 363 -24.19 -0.04 19.39
CA LYS A 363 -24.12 -1.02 18.31
C LYS A 363 -22.66 -1.44 18.17
N GLN A 364 -22.37 -2.70 18.48
CA GLN A 364 -21.11 -3.31 18.05
C GLN A 364 -21.14 -3.50 16.53
N ALA A 365 -20.05 -3.15 15.86
CA ALA A 365 -19.84 -3.46 14.45
C ALA A 365 -20.08 -4.95 14.15
N THR A 366 -20.83 -5.24 13.09
CA THR A 366 -21.12 -6.60 12.65
C THR A 366 -19.90 -7.25 11.98
N GLU A 367 -19.85 -8.59 11.94
CA GLU A 367 -18.77 -9.30 11.21
C GLU A 367 -18.71 -8.86 9.73
N ILE A 368 -19.83 -8.46 9.14
CA ILE A 368 -19.92 -7.95 7.77
C ILE A 368 -19.15 -6.62 7.64
N GLU A 369 -19.46 -5.62 8.47
CA GLU A 369 -18.78 -4.30 8.44
C GLU A 369 -17.27 -4.45 8.69
N VAL A 370 -16.87 -5.36 9.60
CA VAL A 370 -15.46 -5.71 9.86
C VAL A 370 -14.79 -6.33 8.62
N LEU A 371 -15.47 -7.27 7.95
CA LEU A 371 -14.95 -7.93 6.74
C LEU A 371 -14.91 -7.01 5.52
N GLU A 372 -15.84 -6.06 5.41
CA GLU A 372 -15.82 -5.00 4.40
C GLU A 372 -14.61 -4.08 4.59
N ALA A 373 -14.37 -3.60 5.83
CA ALA A 373 -13.20 -2.78 6.13
C ALA A 373 -11.87 -3.50 5.85
N ILE A 374 -11.74 -4.76 6.28
CA ILE A 374 -10.55 -5.59 5.99
C ILE A 374 -10.42 -5.86 4.48
N THR A 375 -11.53 -5.95 3.76
CA THR A 375 -11.53 -6.16 2.30
C THR A 375 -11.09 -4.90 1.55
N ARG A 376 -11.49 -3.71 2.03
CA ARG A 376 -10.93 -2.43 1.56
C ARG A 376 -9.41 -2.33 1.70
N LEU A 377 -8.86 -2.82 2.82
CA LEU A 377 -7.40 -2.88 3.01
C LEU A 377 -6.70 -3.89 2.10
N LYS A 378 -7.40 -4.95 1.65
CA LYS A 378 -6.89 -5.92 0.67
C LYS A 378 -6.85 -5.34 -0.74
N GLU A 379 -7.86 -4.57 -1.17
CA GLU A 379 -7.90 -4.02 -2.53
C GLU A 379 -6.79 -3.01 -2.78
N PHE A 380 -6.53 -2.11 -1.83
CA PHE A 380 -5.37 -1.20 -1.86
C PHE A 380 -4.02 -1.93 -1.67
N SER A 381 -4.02 -3.26 -1.59
CA SER A 381 -2.85 -4.12 -1.39
C SER A 381 -2.06 -3.83 -0.09
N PHE A 382 -2.70 -3.23 0.91
CA PHE A 382 -2.09 -3.01 2.23
C PHE A 382 -2.08 -4.27 3.09
N LEU A 383 -3.08 -5.15 2.93
CA LEU A 383 -3.13 -6.48 3.52
C LEU A 383 -3.15 -7.56 2.43
N SER A 384 -2.28 -8.57 2.58
CA SER A 384 -2.43 -9.86 1.88
C SER A 384 -3.20 -10.82 2.78
N LEU A 385 -4.07 -11.67 2.20
CA LEU A 385 -4.78 -12.74 2.89
C LEU A 385 -4.15 -14.09 2.53
N ARG A 386 -3.78 -14.86 3.55
CA ARG A 386 -3.36 -16.26 3.48
C ARG A 386 -4.35 -17.10 4.28
N GLN A 387 -4.94 -18.11 3.64
CA GLN A 387 -5.75 -19.10 4.35
C GLN A 387 -4.83 -20.23 4.85
N THR A 388 -5.06 -20.72 6.07
CA THR A 388 -4.42 -21.96 6.55
C THR A 388 -5.16 -23.19 6.03
N GLU A 389 -4.54 -24.37 6.16
CA GLU A 389 -5.18 -25.66 5.84
C GLU A 389 -6.45 -25.92 6.67
N GLN A 390 -6.61 -25.21 7.79
CA GLN A 390 -7.77 -25.26 8.68
C GLN A 390 -8.82 -24.17 8.35
N GLY A 391 -8.63 -23.41 7.27
CA GLY A 391 -9.54 -22.35 6.81
C GLY A 391 -9.40 -21.00 7.54
N GLU A 392 -8.45 -20.87 8.48
CA GLU A 392 -8.25 -19.64 9.23
C GLU A 392 -7.76 -18.49 8.35
N ARG A 393 -8.25 -17.28 8.61
CA ARG A 393 -7.84 -16.05 7.93
C ARG A 393 -6.58 -15.49 8.61
N ARG A 394 -5.40 -15.64 7.98
CA ARG A 394 -4.14 -15.03 8.41
C ARG A 394 -3.78 -13.89 7.45
N TYR A 395 -3.34 -12.76 7.98
CA TYR A 395 -3.06 -11.55 7.21
C TYR A 395 -1.58 -11.19 7.28
N GLU A 396 -1.10 -10.49 6.26
CA GLU A 396 0.28 -10.03 6.17
C GLU A 396 0.31 -8.57 5.72
N MET A 397 1.12 -7.75 6.40
CA MET A 397 1.37 -6.35 6.03
C MET A 397 2.85 -6.13 5.75
N HIS A 398 3.14 -5.62 4.56
CA HIS A 398 4.48 -5.29 4.08
C HIS A 398 5.24 -4.38 5.07
N LYS A 399 6.48 -4.70 5.48
CA LYS A 399 7.15 -3.95 6.57
C LYS A 399 7.34 -2.47 6.23
N LEU A 400 7.74 -2.14 4.98
CA LEU A 400 7.84 -0.74 4.53
C LEU A 400 6.50 0.02 4.62
N VAL A 401 5.34 -0.66 4.52
CA VAL A 401 4.01 -0.05 4.72
C VAL A 401 3.78 0.24 6.21
N GLN A 402 3.99 -0.75 7.10
CA GLN A 402 3.90 -0.52 8.55
C GLN A 402 4.81 0.66 8.97
N GLU A 403 6.03 0.67 8.45
CA GLU A 403 7.01 1.72 8.65
C GLU A 403 6.51 3.08 8.15
N ALA A 404 5.97 3.16 6.93
CA ALA A 404 5.45 4.39 6.34
C ALA A 404 4.27 4.98 7.12
N LEU A 405 3.36 4.14 7.60
CA LEU A 405 2.20 4.53 8.42
C LEU A 405 2.65 5.17 9.74
N ARG A 406 3.54 4.48 10.48
CA ARG A 406 4.16 5.01 11.72
C ARG A 406 4.89 6.33 11.46
N TYR A 407 5.65 6.42 10.38
CA TYR A 407 6.38 7.63 10.00
C TYR A 407 5.45 8.82 9.68
N GLY A 408 4.35 8.56 8.96
CA GLY A 408 3.34 9.56 8.63
C GLY A 408 2.73 10.19 9.89
N LEU A 409 2.30 9.37 10.86
CA LEU A 409 1.80 9.84 12.15
C LEU A 409 2.84 10.69 12.91
N ARG A 410 4.11 10.25 12.94
CA ARG A 410 5.20 10.94 13.65
C ARG A 410 5.49 12.34 13.09
N VAL A 411 5.54 12.46 11.76
CA VAL A 411 5.77 13.76 11.11
C VAL A 411 4.58 14.70 11.34
N ARG A 412 3.34 14.20 11.25
CA ARG A 412 2.13 14.98 11.58
C ARG A 412 2.22 15.55 13.00
N GLY A 413 2.49 14.69 13.98
CA GLY A 413 2.68 15.05 15.40
C GLY A 413 3.94 15.86 15.74
N THR A 414 4.81 16.11 14.77
CA THR A 414 5.91 17.09 14.86
C THR A 414 5.49 18.44 14.27
N ILE A 415 4.80 18.45 13.13
CA ILE A 415 4.28 19.67 12.50
C ILE A 415 3.22 20.34 13.39
N GLU A 416 2.29 19.56 13.96
CA GLU A 416 1.26 20.01 14.92
C GLU A 416 1.91 20.81 16.08
N LYS A 417 3.01 20.30 16.65
CA LYS A 417 3.75 20.96 17.75
C LYS A 417 4.54 22.20 17.34
N ILE A 418 4.87 22.34 16.05
CA ILE A 418 5.63 23.48 15.53
C ILE A 418 4.69 24.64 15.14
N LEU A 419 3.51 24.32 14.61
CA LEU A 419 2.51 25.31 14.21
C LEU A 419 1.62 25.79 15.37
N GLY A 420 1.66 25.10 16.52
CA GLY A 420 0.87 25.39 17.70
C GLY A 420 -0.56 24.86 17.60
N GLU A 421 -1.23 24.78 18.74
CA GLU A 421 -2.54 24.13 18.95
C GLU A 421 -3.72 24.90 18.32
N THR A 422 -3.45 25.85 17.41
CA THR A 422 -4.38 26.82 16.81
C THR A 422 -5.47 26.23 15.90
N LEU A 423 -5.57 24.89 15.81
CA LEU A 423 -6.55 24.15 15.02
C LEU A 423 -7.17 22.95 15.77
N SER A 424 -6.88 22.77 17.07
CA SER A 424 -7.29 21.57 17.81
C SER A 424 -8.81 21.44 17.91
N THR A 425 -9.38 20.59 17.05
CA THR A 425 -10.72 20.05 17.25
C THR A 425 -10.65 18.88 18.23
N GLU A 426 -11.69 18.69 19.04
CA GLU A 426 -11.57 18.03 20.35
C GLU A 426 -11.20 16.52 20.30
N ASN A 427 -11.26 15.88 19.13
CA ASN A 427 -10.95 14.46 18.92
C ASN A 427 -9.53 14.17 18.41
N GLU A 428 -8.65 15.15 18.23
CA GLU A 428 -7.35 14.93 17.56
C GLU A 428 -6.35 14.05 18.34
N SER A 429 -6.53 13.91 19.66
CA SER A 429 -5.78 12.99 20.53
C SER A 429 -5.81 11.54 20.03
N GLU A 430 -6.98 11.11 19.53
CA GLU A 430 -7.32 9.76 19.07
C GLU A 430 -6.62 9.35 17.76
N ASN A 431 -5.85 10.25 17.15
CA ASN A 431 -5.20 10.02 15.87
C ASN A 431 -3.69 10.23 15.92
N SER A 432 -3.08 10.03 17.09
CA SER A 432 -1.64 10.20 17.34
C SER A 432 -0.84 8.89 17.22
N GLU A 433 0.49 9.01 17.03
CA GLU A 433 1.41 7.84 17.06
C GLU A 433 1.29 7.06 18.39
N ALA A 434 1.12 7.79 19.50
CA ALA A 434 0.94 7.23 20.84
C ALA A 434 -0.39 6.50 21.01
N TYR A 435 -1.50 7.05 20.49
CA TYR A 435 -2.82 6.40 20.53
C TYR A 435 -2.78 5.04 19.84
N TYR A 436 -2.32 4.98 18.57
CA TYR A 436 -2.34 3.72 17.83
C TYR A 436 -1.38 2.67 18.43
N ALA A 437 -0.20 3.08 18.91
CA ALA A 437 0.70 2.19 19.65
C ALA A 437 0.06 1.67 20.96
N GLY A 438 -0.66 2.53 21.70
CA GLY A 438 -1.35 2.18 22.94
C GLY A 438 -2.55 1.25 22.72
N THR A 439 -3.41 1.58 21.77
CA THR A 439 -4.56 0.76 21.35
C THR A 439 -4.11 -0.63 20.90
N THR A 440 -3.05 -0.71 20.08
CA THR A 440 -2.49 -2.01 19.65
C THR A 440 -1.96 -2.82 20.82
N LEU A 441 -1.20 -2.20 21.74
CA LEU A 441 -0.73 -2.87 22.96
C LEU A 441 -1.91 -3.40 23.79
N GLN A 442 -2.98 -2.63 23.95
CA GLN A 442 -4.15 -3.06 24.72
C GLN A 442 -4.94 -4.20 24.04
N ILE A 443 -5.03 -4.23 22.71
CA ILE A 443 -5.63 -5.33 21.96
C ILE A 443 -4.83 -6.61 22.15
N VAL A 444 -3.51 -6.58 21.91
CA VAL A 444 -2.65 -7.76 22.05
C VAL A 444 -2.55 -8.24 23.50
N ASP A 445 -2.56 -7.32 24.46
CA ASP A 445 -2.64 -7.63 25.90
C ASP A 445 -3.93 -8.36 26.29
N GLY A 446 -5.07 -8.02 25.68
CA GLY A 446 -6.33 -8.74 25.88
C GLY A 446 -6.41 -10.09 25.16
N LEU A 447 -5.75 -10.22 24.00
CA LEU A 447 -5.79 -11.44 23.18
C LEU A 447 -4.80 -12.53 23.62
N PHE A 448 -3.68 -12.15 24.24
CA PHE A 448 -2.66 -13.06 24.77
C PHE A 448 -3.13 -13.64 26.13
N PRO A 449 -3.32 -14.96 26.29
CA PRO A 449 -3.79 -15.58 27.52
C PRO A 449 -2.67 -15.80 28.56
N PRO A 450 -2.97 -16.19 29.82
CA PRO A 450 -1.98 -16.82 30.69
C PRO A 450 -1.43 -18.11 30.06
N SER A 451 -0.21 -18.52 30.43
CA SER A 451 0.40 -19.76 29.95
C SER A 451 -0.17 -20.97 30.69
N GLU A 452 -0.90 -21.81 29.98
CA GLU A 452 -1.49 -23.06 30.45
C GLU A 452 -1.47 -24.08 29.30
N PRO A 453 -1.42 -25.40 29.55
CA PRO A 453 -1.44 -26.41 28.47
C PRO A 453 -2.67 -26.30 27.53
N SER A 454 -3.77 -25.76 28.04
CA SER A 454 -5.01 -25.42 27.31
C SER A 454 -4.87 -24.20 26.39
N SER A 455 -3.99 -23.26 26.71
CA SER A 455 -3.85 -21.95 26.05
C SER A 455 -2.62 -21.84 25.15
N TRP A 456 -1.64 -22.75 25.27
CA TRP A 456 -0.35 -22.68 24.58
C TRP A 456 -0.43 -22.43 23.06
N ALA A 457 -1.40 -23.01 22.35
CA ALA A 457 -1.58 -22.74 20.91
C ALA A 457 -1.93 -21.26 20.63
N ARG A 458 -2.74 -20.65 21.50
CA ARG A 458 -3.09 -19.22 21.45
C ARG A 458 -1.93 -18.34 21.93
N CYS A 459 -1.16 -18.77 22.93
CA CYS A 459 0.10 -18.09 23.27
C CYS A 459 1.05 -18.04 22.07
N GLU A 460 1.29 -19.16 21.40
CA GLU A 460 2.15 -19.26 20.20
C GLU A 460 1.67 -18.32 19.08
N GLN A 461 0.37 -18.34 18.76
CA GLN A 461 -0.27 -17.45 17.78
C GLN A 461 -0.01 -15.96 18.07
N TYR A 462 -0.14 -15.53 19.33
CA TYR A 462 -0.01 -14.11 19.69
C TYR A 462 1.41 -13.69 20.09
N MET A 463 2.36 -14.62 20.24
CA MET A 463 3.68 -14.36 20.80
C MET A 463 4.49 -13.32 20.02
N LYS A 464 4.62 -13.47 18.70
CA LYS A 464 5.38 -12.53 17.85
C LYS A 464 4.82 -11.10 17.97
N HIS A 465 3.49 -10.96 17.89
CA HIS A 465 2.81 -9.68 18.03
C HIS A 465 2.98 -9.10 19.44
N ALA A 466 2.95 -9.92 20.50
CA ALA A 466 3.15 -9.50 21.89
C ALA A 466 4.57 -8.99 22.18
N ILE A 467 5.60 -9.63 21.60
CA ILE A 467 6.98 -9.14 21.64
C ILE A 467 7.08 -7.81 20.90
N ARG A 468 6.51 -7.76 19.68
CA ARG A 468 6.57 -6.59 18.78
C ARG A 468 5.91 -5.33 19.37
N VAL A 469 4.77 -5.44 20.06
CA VAL A 469 4.18 -4.27 20.75
C VAL A 469 5.01 -3.79 21.94
N GLY A 470 5.87 -4.65 22.51
CA GLY A 470 6.84 -4.28 23.55
C GLY A 470 7.97 -3.36 23.06
N GLU A 471 8.20 -3.27 21.75
CA GLU A 471 9.11 -2.28 21.16
C GLU A 471 8.51 -0.86 21.25
N TRP A 472 7.21 -0.72 21.00
CA TRP A 472 6.51 0.58 20.94
C TRP A 472 6.10 1.13 22.31
N ALA A 473 6.48 0.46 23.40
CA ALA A 473 6.15 0.78 24.78
C ALA A 473 6.39 2.25 25.19
N GLU A 474 7.49 2.85 24.72
CA GLU A 474 7.83 4.26 25.00
C GLU A 474 7.09 5.25 24.10
N VAL A 475 6.63 4.81 22.91
CA VAL A 475 5.81 5.59 21.98
C VAL A 475 4.39 5.72 22.51
N SER A 476 3.83 4.62 23.03
CA SER A 476 2.52 4.59 23.68
C SER A 476 2.51 5.17 25.10
N ARG A 477 3.69 5.36 25.73
CA ARG A 477 3.85 5.73 27.15
C ARG A 477 3.19 4.72 28.11
N MET A 478 3.27 3.44 27.74
CA MET A 478 2.64 2.33 28.48
C MET A 478 3.70 1.30 28.93
N GLU A 479 4.91 1.74 29.27
CA GLU A 479 6.06 0.88 29.57
C GLU A 479 5.77 -0.22 30.61
N VAL A 480 5.02 0.11 31.67
CA VAL A 480 4.64 -0.85 32.73
C VAL A 480 3.69 -1.93 32.20
N LYS A 481 2.72 -1.55 31.35
CA LYS A 481 1.77 -2.50 30.74
C LYS A 481 2.46 -3.39 29.70
N ALA A 482 3.34 -2.80 28.87
CA ALA A 482 4.17 -3.55 27.94
C ALA A 482 5.08 -4.56 28.65
N ALA A 483 5.73 -4.18 29.76
CA ALA A 483 6.54 -5.10 30.55
C ALA A 483 5.71 -6.23 31.19
N THR A 484 4.45 -5.99 31.55
CA THR A 484 3.55 -7.03 32.08
C THR A 484 3.03 -7.97 30.99
N LEU A 485 2.84 -7.51 29.75
CA LEU A 485 2.60 -8.40 28.60
C LEU A 485 3.85 -9.24 28.30
N LEU A 486 5.04 -8.63 28.24
CA LEU A 486 6.30 -9.33 28.04
C LEU A 486 6.58 -10.36 29.15
N GLN A 487 6.19 -10.09 30.39
CA GLN A 487 6.28 -11.07 31.49
C GLN A 487 5.39 -12.30 31.26
N ARG A 488 4.19 -12.14 30.67
CA ARG A 488 3.33 -13.28 30.30
C ARG A 488 3.90 -14.08 29.13
N VAL A 489 4.52 -13.40 28.16
CA VAL A 489 5.31 -14.06 27.10
C VAL A 489 6.51 -14.82 27.68
N SER A 490 7.18 -14.24 28.68
CA SER A 490 8.32 -14.85 29.38
C SER A 490 7.93 -16.14 30.12
N TYR A 491 6.77 -16.18 30.78
CA TYR A 491 6.27 -17.41 31.40
C TYR A 491 5.91 -18.48 30.36
N PHE A 492 5.27 -18.10 29.24
CA PHE A 492 5.05 -19.04 28.13
C PHE A 492 6.38 -19.60 27.58
N LEU A 493 7.37 -18.75 27.34
CA LEU A 493 8.69 -19.19 26.88
C LEU A 493 9.43 -20.07 27.91
N TYR A 494 9.16 -19.88 29.22
CA TYR A 494 9.64 -20.77 30.28
C TYR A 494 9.00 -22.16 30.18
N ASP A 495 7.67 -22.23 30.14
CA ASP A 495 6.92 -23.49 30.09
C ASP A 495 7.18 -24.30 28.80
N ARG A 496 7.60 -23.62 27.73
CA ARG A 496 8.01 -24.24 26.46
C ARG A 496 9.52 -24.50 26.36
N GLY A 497 10.32 -24.15 27.37
CA GLY A 497 11.78 -24.38 27.41
C GLY A 497 12.61 -23.52 26.44
N ARG A 498 12.06 -22.40 25.96
CA ARG A 498 12.61 -21.58 24.85
C ARG A 498 13.56 -20.49 25.36
N TRP A 499 14.58 -20.91 26.11
CA TRP A 499 15.48 -20.02 26.88
C TRP A 499 16.18 -18.93 26.06
N ARG A 500 16.49 -19.19 24.79
CA ARG A 500 17.14 -18.21 23.89
C ARG A 500 16.19 -17.11 23.41
N GLU A 501 14.90 -17.42 23.26
CA GLU A 501 13.86 -16.45 22.90
C GLU A 501 13.36 -15.69 24.14
N ARG A 502 13.46 -16.30 25.33
CA ARG A 502 13.06 -15.70 26.61
C ARG A 502 13.95 -14.53 27.03
N GLU A 503 15.26 -14.61 26.78
CA GLU A 503 16.26 -13.59 27.18
C GLU A 503 15.96 -12.16 26.68
N PRO A 504 15.73 -11.89 25.38
CA PRO A 504 15.41 -10.54 24.92
C PRO A 504 14.07 -10.02 25.50
N VAL A 505 13.12 -10.91 25.78
CA VAL A 505 11.83 -10.59 26.39
C VAL A 505 11.99 -10.15 27.85
N ASP A 506 12.71 -10.95 28.66
CA ASP A 506 13.03 -10.64 30.06
C ASP A 506 13.84 -9.33 30.17
N SER A 507 14.87 -9.19 29.32
CA SER A 507 15.73 -8.01 29.27
C SER A 507 14.93 -6.74 28.94
N ARG A 508 14.04 -6.80 27.93
CA ARG A 508 13.16 -5.68 27.59
C ARG A 508 12.19 -5.34 28.72
N ALA A 509 11.57 -6.34 29.35
CA ALA A 509 10.65 -6.14 30.48
C ALA A 509 11.34 -5.48 31.69
N TRP A 510 12.56 -5.93 32.03
CA TRP A 510 13.37 -5.35 33.10
C TRP A 510 13.77 -3.90 32.80
N VAL A 511 14.24 -3.59 31.58
CA VAL A 511 14.62 -2.23 31.17
C VAL A 511 13.44 -1.26 31.25
N LEU A 512 12.26 -1.65 30.76
CA LEU A 512 11.04 -0.85 30.81
C LEU A 512 10.60 -0.55 32.26
N ARG A 513 10.55 -1.58 33.12
CA ARG A 513 10.21 -1.44 34.55
C ARG A 513 11.23 -0.57 35.29
N ARG A 514 12.52 -0.79 35.07
CA ARG A 514 13.60 -0.03 35.72
C ARG A 514 13.52 1.47 35.43
N LYS A 515 13.23 1.87 34.19
CA LYS A 515 13.16 3.28 33.77
C LYS A 515 12.02 4.03 34.45
N VAL A 516 10.84 3.42 34.56
CA VAL A 516 9.60 4.09 35.02
C VAL A 516 9.35 3.90 36.52
N LEU A 517 9.69 2.74 37.08
CA LEU A 517 9.44 2.38 38.48
C LEU A 517 10.69 2.48 39.36
N GLY A 518 11.88 2.58 38.76
CA GLY A 518 13.16 2.54 39.46
C GLY A 518 13.64 1.14 39.82
N GLU A 519 14.91 1.01 40.20
CA GLU A 519 15.55 -0.27 40.54
C GLU A 519 15.00 -0.94 41.80
N LYS A 520 14.45 -0.15 42.73
CA LYS A 520 13.91 -0.64 44.01
C LYS A 520 12.44 -1.09 43.94
N HIS A 521 11.76 -0.95 42.80
CA HIS A 521 10.37 -1.40 42.71
C HIS A 521 10.28 -2.94 42.66
N PRO A 522 9.37 -3.59 43.40
CA PRO A 522 9.25 -5.05 43.43
C PRO A 522 9.18 -5.68 42.03
N ASP A 523 8.44 -5.08 41.09
CA ASP A 523 8.36 -5.58 39.71
C ASP A 523 9.67 -5.47 38.92
N THR A 524 10.47 -4.42 39.15
CA THR A 524 11.80 -4.30 38.54
C THR A 524 12.72 -5.40 39.05
N ILE A 525 12.67 -5.67 40.36
CA ILE A 525 13.49 -6.70 40.99
C ILE A 525 13.01 -8.11 40.60
N ARG A 526 11.70 -8.29 40.39
CA ARG A 526 11.10 -9.50 39.83
C ARG A 526 11.62 -9.79 38.43
N SER A 527 11.61 -8.83 37.51
CA SER A 527 12.14 -9.06 36.16
C SER A 527 13.67 -9.15 36.07
N MET A 528 14.39 -8.54 37.03
CA MET A 528 15.81 -8.82 37.23
C MET A 528 16.04 -10.31 37.58
N ALA A 529 15.23 -10.87 38.48
CA ALA A 529 15.30 -12.29 38.83
C ALA A 529 14.82 -13.21 37.70
N GLU A 530 13.83 -12.81 36.90
CA GLU A 530 13.33 -13.59 35.75
C GLU A 530 14.41 -13.76 34.66
N LEU A 531 15.14 -12.69 34.34
CA LEU A 531 16.30 -12.71 33.43
C LEU A 531 17.44 -13.59 33.98
N ALA A 532 17.69 -13.51 35.29
CA ALA A 532 18.71 -14.33 35.95
C ALA A 532 18.37 -15.83 35.90
N THR A 533 17.08 -16.19 36.05
CA THR A 533 16.59 -17.57 35.83
C THR A 533 16.79 -18.00 34.36
N THR A 534 16.63 -17.10 33.38
CA THR A 534 16.91 -17.40 31.97
C THR A 534 18.40 -17.67 31.74
N TYR A 535 19.31 -16.87 32.30
CA TYR A 535 20.75 -17.14 32.22
C TYR A 535 21.12 -18.49 32.86
N HIS A 536 20.54 -18.83 34.02
CA HIS A 536 20.73 -20.15 34.64
C HIS A 536 20.29 -21.29 33.72
N ALA A 537 19.11 -21.16 33.10
CA ALA A 537 18.58 -22.15 32.17
C ALA A 537 19.36 -22.26 30.82
N GLN A 538 20.16 -21.24 30.48
CA GLN A 538 21.12 -21.28 29.38
C GLN A 538 22.51 -21.84 29.78
N GLY A 539 22.75 -22.15 31.06
CA GLY A 539 24.07 -22.54 31.57
C GLY A 539 25.04 -21.37 31.82
N ARG A 540 24.54 -20.13 31.80
CA ARG A 540 25.31 -18.89 32.04
C ARG A 540 25.34 -18.57 33.53
N TYR A 541 25.96 -19.47 34.29
CA TYR A 541 25.87 -19.50 35.76
C TYR A 541 26.44 -18.24 36.44
N ASP A 542 27.52 -17.65 35.94
CA ASP A 542 28.12 -16.44 36.54
C ASP A 542 27.23 -15.21 36.38
N GLU A 543 26.63 -15.01 35.20
CA GLU A 543 25.70 -13.92 34.92
C GLU A 543 24.41 -14.09 35.74
N ALA A 544 23.90 -15.33 35.84
CA ALA A 544 22.78 -15.66 36.72
C ALA A 544 23.10 -15.38 38.20
N LEU A 545 24.31 -15.75 38.66
CA LEU A 545 24.76 -15.55 40.03
C LEU A 545 24.81 -14.06 40.40
N GLN A 546 25.45 -13.23 39.56
CA GLN A 546 25.55 -11.79 39.78
C GLN A 546 24.18 -11.11 39.82
N LEU A 547 23.30 -11.47 38.88
CA LEU A 547 21.99 -10.83 38.73
C LEU A 547 21.01 -11.27 39.84
N HIS A 548 21.02 -12.54 40.26
CA HIS A 548 20.26 -12.98 41.44
C HIS A 548 20.82 -12.43 42.78
N GLN A 549 22.14 -12.24 42.92
CA GLN A 549 22.71 -11.58 44.11
C GLN A 549 22.23 -10.13 44.22
N THR A 550 22.23 -9.41 43.10
CA THR A 550 21.70 -8.04 43.02
C THR A 550 20.22 -8.00 43.37
N ALA A 551 19.42 -8.92 42.81
CA ALA A 551 18.00 -9.05 43.14
C ALA A 551 17.74 -9.38 44.61
N LEU A 552 18.53 -10.27 45.24
CA LEU A 552 18.41 -10.58 46.67
C LEU A 552 18.75 -9.35 47.55
N GLY A 553 19.80 -8.60 47.21
CA GLY A 553 20.17 -7.38 47.91
C GLY A 553 19.06 -6.33 47.89
N LEU A 554 18.43 -6.14 46.71
CA LEU A 554 17.29 -5.24 46.55
C LEU A 554 16.03 -5.75 47.27
N ARG A 555 15.71 -7.06 47.19
CA ARG A 555 14.59 -7.67 47.94
C ARG A 555 14.76 -7.50 49.45
N ARG A 556 15.98 -7.66 49.99
CA ARG A 556 16.28 -7.36 51.40
C ARG A 556 16.09 -5.89 51.79
N HIS A 557 16.33 -4.95 50.88
CA HIS A 557 16.14 -3.51 51.12
C HIS A 557 14.67 -3.05 51.01
N VAL A 558 13.75 -3.89 50.48
CA VAL A 558 12.39 -3.47 50.09
C VAL A 558 11.28 -4.36 50.66
N LEU A 559 11.47 -5.68 50.71
CA LEU A 559 10.42 -6.68 51.02
C LEU A 559 10.62 -7.40 52.36
N VAL A 560 11.77 -7.23 53.02
CA VAL A 560 12.18 -7.95 54.25
C VAL A 560 12.44 -9.45 53.98
N GLU A 561 13.12 -10.15 54.90
CA GLU A 561 13.66 -11.49 54.68
C GLU A 561 12.60 -12.59 54.53
N ASN A 562 11.46 -12.48 55.23
CA ASN A 562 10.41 -13.50 55.25
C ASN A 562 9.46 -13.43 54.03
N HIS A 563 9.66 -12.52 53.08
CA HIS A 563 8.82 -12.42 51.89
C HIS A 563 9.07 -13.63 50.95
N PRO A 564 8.04 -14.22 50.33
CA PRO A 564 8.19 -15.36 49.41
C PRO A 564 9.27 -15.15 48.33
N ASP A 565 9.24 -14.01 47.63
CA ASP A 565 10.28 -13.58 46.69
C ASP A 565 11.72 -13.61 47.26
N THR A 566 11.91 -13.19 48.51
CA THR A 566 13.23 -13.15 49.16
C THR A 566 13.73 -14.56 49.44
N MET A 567 12.86 -15.43 49.96
CA MET A 567 13.16 -16.85 50.17
C MET A 567 13.43 -17.57 48.84
N GLN A 568 12.66 -17.28 47.79
CA GLN A 568 12.85 -17.85 46.45
C GLN A 568 14.19 -17.42 45.83
N SER A 569 14.60 -16.15 46.01
CA SER A 569 15.94 -15.68 45.63
C SER A 569 17.06 -16.44 46.34
N VAL A 570 16.90 -16.79 47.63
CA VAL A 570 17.89 -17.58 48.37
C VAL A 570 17.97 -19.01 47.82
N ALA A 571 16.83 -19.64 47.50
CA ALA A 571 16.80 -20.98 46.91
C ALA A 571 17.50 -21.05 45.54
N TYR A 572 17.22 -20.12 44.62
CA TYR A 572 17.91 -20.06 43.33
C TYR A 572 19.43 -19.78 43.48
N LEU A 573 19.84 -18.95 44.44
CA LEU A 573 21.26 -18.73 44.71
C LEU A 573 21.97 -19.96 45.30
N ALA A 574 21.25 -20.88 45.94
CA ALA A 574 21.80 -22.16 46.35
C ALA A 574 22.04 -23.07 45.13
N SER A 575 21.04 -23.24 44.25
CA SER A 575 21.16 -24.12 43.08
C SER A 575 22.22 -23.65 42.08
N ILE A 576 22.36 -22.34 41.87
CA ILE A 576 23.42 -21.77 41.01
C ILE A 576 24.81 -22.07 41.59
N ARG A 577 24.98 -21.95 42.91
CA ARG A 577 26.25 -22.25 43.59
C ARG A 577 26.59 -23.73 43.56
N GLU A 578 25.58 -24.60 43.70
CA GLU A 578 25.75 -26.05 43.55
C GLU A 578 26.19 -26.41 42.12
N ALA A 579 25.53 -25.86 41.09
CA ALA A 579 25.94 -26.05 39.70
C ALA A 579 27.39 -25.58 39.44
N LEU A 580 27.77 -24.41 39.95
CA LEU A 580 29.15 -23.90 39.87
C LEU A 580 30.16 -24.79 40.61
N GLN A 581 29.76 -25.46 41.70
CA GLN A 581 30.60 -26.41 42.43
C GLN A 581 30.70 -27.79 41.74
N GLN A 582 29.75 -28.14 40.86
CA GLN A 582 29.75 -29.39 40.08
C GLN A 582 30.51 -29.28 38.74
N LEU A 583 30.84 -28.08 38.27
CA LEU A 583 31.57 -27.86 37.01
C LEU A 583 33.07 -28.27 36.95
N PRO A 584 33.87 -28.42 38.04
CA PRO A 584 35.31 -28.67 37.92
C PRO A 584 35.65 -30.17 37.76
N SER A 585 35.47 -30.71 36.55
CA SER A 585 36.13 -31.99 36.14
C SER A 585 36.35 -32.19 34.62
N LEU A 586 36.25 -31.12 33.81
CA LEU A 586 36.61 -31.14 32.39
C LEU A 586 37.56 -29.98 32.04
N VAL A 587 38.87 -30.27 32.06
CA VAL A 587 39.99 -29.47 31.54
C VAL A 587 40.92 -30.43 30.80
#